data_AF-A0A961BLQ5-F1
#
_entry.id   AF-A0A961BLQ5-F1
#
_cell.length_a   1.000
_cell.length_b   1.000
_cell.length_c   1.000
_cell.angle_alpha   90.00
_cell.angle_beta   90.00
_cell.angle_gamma   90.00
#
_symmetry.space_group_name_H-M   'P 1'
#
loop_
_entity.id
_entity.type
_entity.pdbx_description
1 polymer ?
#
loop_
_entity_poly.entity_id
_entity_poly.type
_entity_poly.pdbx_seq_one_letter_code
_entity_poly.pdbx_strand_id
1 'polypeptide(L)'
;EDARMLIGVKSAATLSTGYLNALDYAKERVQSADLTRASDKTAPRVEIIRHPDVRRMLMLQKAYAEGLRALWMYTAWTLDKMKLDADDPYWAQLNDLLLPMVKGYSSEKAYELLAESLQVFGGSGFTKDYPIEQYIRDAKIDTLYEGTTGIQALDLFFRKIARDQGKTVTRFAENILEYVKGGSDEFAAERQRLGEALESVQNHIGGLVNHAIASMQEPTEIYKTGLHTNALLESLSEVVIAWLLLEHAERASAALADASGDDVPFYQGKVASARFFVADALPKVAIRTSAAQAETGWLMDLPDAAF
;
A
#
# COMPACT_ATOMS: atom_id res chain seq x y z
N GLU A 1 11.76 -11.39 13.99
CA GLU A 1 10.90 -11.19 12.80
C GLU A 1 9.42 -11.19 13.17
N ASP A 2 8.98 -12.11 14.05
CA ASP A 2 7.60 -12.21 14.53
C ASP A 2 6.96 -10.90 15.02
N ALA A 3 7.72 -10.06 15.73
CA ALA A 3 7.23 -8.77 16.21
C ALA A 3 6.87 -7.81 15.05
N ARG A 4 7.66 -7.78 13.98
CA ARG A 4 7.39 -6.94 12.80
C ARG A 4 6.13 -7.37 12.06
N MET A 5 5.95 -8.68 11.88
CA MET A 5 4.73 -9.25 11.32
C MET A 5 3.51 -8.87 12.18
N LEU A 6 3.60 -9.04 13.50
CA LEU A 6 2.54 -8.68 14.44
C LEU A 6 2.12 -7.21 14.32
N ILE A 7 3.09 -6.29 14.23
CA ILE A 7 2.81 -4.86 14.07
C ILE A 7 2.11 -4.57 12.75
N GLY A 8 2.57 -5.16 11.65
CA GLY A 8 1.93 -5.01 10.35
C GLY A 8 0.49 -5.50 10.33
N VAL A 9 0.24 -6.68 10.92
CA VAL A 9 -1.11 -7.25 11.06
C VAL A 9 -1.99 -6.37 11.96
N LYS A 10 -1.48 -5.89 13.10
CA LYS A 10 -2.19 -4.93 13.96
C LYS A 10 -2.61 -3.68 13.20
N SER A 11 -1.70 -3.11 12.42
CA SER A 11 -1.93 -1.89 11.62
C SER A 11 -3.04 -2.14 10.59
N ALA A 12 -2.91 -3.21 9.80
CA ALA A 12 -3.89 -3.59 8.78
C ALA A 12 -5.28 -3.89 9.37
N ALA A 13 -5.32 -4.57 10.53
CA ALA A 13 -6.57 -4.87 11.24
C ALA A 13 -7.26 -3.59 11.74
N THR A 14 -6.49 -2.67 12.33
CA THR A 14 -7.01 -1.40 12.85
C THR A 14 -7.59 -0.54 11.73
N LEU A 15 -6.88 -0.41 10.60
CA LEU A 15 -7.42 0.27 9.42
C LEU A 15 -8.71 -0.40 8.91
N SER A 16 -8.75 -1.73 8.86
CA SER A 16 -9.92 -2.46 8.38
C SER A 16 -11.17 -2.16 9.22
N THR A 17 -11.06 -2.13 10.55
CA THR A 17 -12.22 -1.80 11.38
C THR A 17 -12.56 -0.32 11.34
N GLY A 18 -11.56 0.58 11.22
CA GLY A 18 -11.78 2.02 11.00
C GLY A 18 -12.60 2.29 9.74
N TYR A 19 -12.23 1.64 8.62
CA TYR A 19 -12.97 1.67 7.37
C TYR A 19 -14.42 1.17 7.52
N LEU A 20 -14.62 0.01 8.16
CA LEU A 20 -15.97 -0.56 8.30
C LEU A 20 -16.89 0.33 9.15
N ASN A 21 -16.36 0.92 10.23
CA ASN A 21 -17.09 1.91 11.02
C ASN A 21 -17.45 3.15 10.18
N ALA A 22 -16.51 3.68 9.40
CA ALA A 22 -16.76 4.82 8.51
C ALA A 22 -17.80 4.49 7.42
N LEU A 23 -17.75 3.29 6.85
CA LEU A 23 -18.71 2.81 5.86
C LEU A 23 -20.12 2.74 6.44
N ASP A 24 -20.28 2.14 7.62
CA ASP A 24 -21.58 1.98 8.26
C ASP A 24 -22.17 3.34 8.63
N TYR A 25 -21.37 4.24 9.20
CA TYR A 25 -21.80 5.62 9.45
C TYR A 25 -22.24 6.34 8.18
N ALA A 26 -21.48 6.19 7.08
CA ALA A 26 -21.77 6.85 5.81
C ALA A 26 -23.07 6.38 5.15
N LYS A 27 -23.47 5.12 5.40
CA LYS A 27 -24.73 4.55 4.89
C LYS A 27 -25.96 5.07 5.63
N GLU A 28 -25.82 5.57 6.85
CA GLU A 28 -26.96 6.02 7.67
C GLU A 28 -27.06 7.55 7.75
N ARG A 29 -25.92 8.24 7.68
CA ARG A 29 -25.87 9.69 7.88
C ARG A 29 -26.48 10.42 6.68
N VAL A 30 -27.66 11.01 6.85
CA VAL A 30 -28.31 11.88 5.86
C VAL A 30 -27.85 13.33 6.00
N GLN A 31 -27.26 13.89 4.94
CA GLN A 31 -26.84 15.30 4.92
C GLN A 31 -26.71 15.84 3.50
N SER A 32 -27.26 17.03 3.27
CA SER A 32 -27.27 17.75 1.99
C SER A 32 -27.98 17.00 0.85
N ALA A 33 -28.30 17.73 -0.22
CA ALA A 33 -28.83 17.13 -1.46
C ALA A 33 -27.70 16.46 -2.25
N ASP A 34 -28.07 15.55 -3.16
CA ASP A 34 -27.14 14.98 -4.14
C ASP A 34 -26.48 16.09 -5.00
N LEU A 35 -25.22 15.90 -5.37
CA LEU A 35 -24.44 16.91 -6.10
C LEU A 35 -25.08 17.32 -7.43
N THR A 36 -25.79 16.40 -8.11
CA THR A 36 -26.52 16.69 -9.35
C THR A 36 -27.69 17.66 -9.18
N ARG A 37 -28.14 17.86 -7.94
CA ARG A 37 -29.25 18.75 -7.57
C ARG A 37 -28.83 19.82 -6.55
N ALA A 38 -27.53 20.12 -6.44
CA ALA A 38 -27.00 21.03 -5.43
C ALA A 38 -27.59 22.46 -5.50
N SER A 39 -28.04 22.91 -6.67
CA SER A 39 -28.69 24.22 -6.86
C SER A 39 -30.18 24.23 -6.49
N ASP A 40 -30.83 23.06 -6.41
CA ASP A 40 -32.24 22.92 -6.08
C ASP A 40 -32.44 22.85 -4.57
N LYS A 41 -32.84 23.97 -3.96
CA LYS A 41 -33.09 24.08 -2.51
C LYS A 41 -34.23 23.19 -1.99
N THR A 42 -35.03 22.61 -2.88
CA THR A 42 -36.13 21.69 -2.53
C THR A 42 -35.77 20.21 -2.70
N ALA A 43 -34.58 19.92 -3.21
CA ALA A 43 -34.12 18.55 -3.39
C ALA A 43 -34.07 17.79 -2.04
N PRO A 44 -34.47 16.50 -2.02
CA PRO A 44 -34.36 15.69 -0.81
C PRO A 44 -32.89 15.53 -0.41
N ARG A 45 -32.65 15.43 0.90
CA ARG A 45 -31.33 15.09 1.42
C ARG A 45 -31.03 13.62 1.18
N VAL A 46 -29.76 13.28 1.01
CA VAL A 46 -29.30 11.92 0.75
C VAL A 46 -28.31 11.47 1.81
N GLU A 47 -28.11 10.15 1.94
CA GLU A 47 -27.04 9.59 2.75
C GLU A 47 -25.68 10.04 2.20
N ILE A 48 -24.72 10.30 3.07
CA ILE A 48 -23.44 10.89 2.65
C ILE A 48 -22.64 9.96 1.74
N ILE A 49 -22.88 8.64 1.77
CA ILE A 49 -22.30 7.69 0.80
C ILE A 49 -22.69 7.97 -0.66
N ARG A 50 -23.67 8.83 -0.93
CA ARG A 50 -23.99 9.29 -2.29
C ARG A 50 -23.04 10.38 -2.78
N HIS A 51 -22.32 11.07 -1.88
CA HIS A 51 -21.43 12.16 -2.25
C HIS A 51 -20.10 11.64 -2.84
N PRO A 52 -19.60 12.24 -3.94
CA PRO A 52 -18.39 11.74 -4.62
C PRO A 52 -17.15 11.64 -3.72
N ASP A 53 -16.87 12.65 -2.89
CA ASP A 53 -15.68 12.63 -2.04
C ASP A 53 -15.78 11.57 -0.93
N VAL A 54 -16.97 11.35 -0.36
CA VAL A 54 -17.18 10.27 0.61
C VAL A 54 -16.97 8.91 -0.05
N ARG A 55 -17.44 8.71 -1.29
CA ARG A 55 -17.16 7.49 -2.06
C ARG A 55 -15.67 7.31 -2.35
N ARG A 56 -14.97 8.39 -2.70
CA ARG A 56 -13.51 8.38 -2.90
C ARG A 56 -12.80 7.95 -1.62
N MET A 57 -13.10 8.59 -0.48
CA MET A 57 -12.51 8.26 0.82
C MET A 57 -12.79 6.80 1.22
N LEU A 58 -14.02 6.33 1.05
CA LEU A 58 -14.39 4.94 1.37
C LEU A 58 -13.71 3.93 0.44
N MET A 59 -13.60 4.20 -0.86
CA MET A 59 -12.91 3.32 -1.79
C MET A 59 -11.40 3.30 -1.52
N LEU A 60 -10.80 4.45 -1.20
CA LEU A 60 -9.40 4.55 -0.79
C LEU A 60 -9.13 3.68 0.45
N GLN A 61 -9.94 3.87 1.50
CA GLN A 61 -9.85 3.06 2.72
C GLN A 61 -10.04 1.55 2.44
N LYS A 62 -11.06 1.19 1.66
CA LYS A 62 -11.35 -0.22 1.29
C LYS A 62 -10.19 -0.85 0.55
N ALA A 63 -9.69 -0.20 -0.50
CA ALA A 63 -8.66 -0.73 -1.38
C ALA A 63 -7.36 -0.99 -0.60
N TYR A 64 -6.96 -0.05 0.27
CA TYR A 64 -5.78 -0.22 1.12
C TYR A 64 -6.02 -1.24 2.24
N ALA A 65 -7.17 -1.23 2.93
CA ALA A 65 -7.45 -2.24 3.96
C ALA A 65 -7.42 -3.67 3.41
N GLU A 66 -7.93 -3.87 2.19
CA GLU A 66 -7.87 -5.16 1.51
C GLU A 66 -6.47 -5.48 0.98
N GLY A 67 -5.75 -4.49 0.46
CA GLY A 67 -4.39 -4.62 -0.05
C GLY A 67 -3.38 -4.97 1.05
N LEU A 68 -3.43 -4.27 2.19
CA LEU A 68 -2.60 -4.58 3.36
C LEU A 68 -2.91 -5.98 3.89
N ARG A 69 -4.19 -6.38 3.86
CA ARG A 69 -4.58 -7.76 4.21
C ARG A 69 -3.94 -8.78 3.26
N ALA A 70 -4.02 -8.53 1.95
CA ALA A 70 -3.40 -9.39 0.96
C ALA A 70 -1.88 -9.50 1.17
N LEU A 71 -1.20 -8.38 1.45
CA LEU A 71 0.25 -8.33 1.66
C LEU A 71 0.69 -9.19 2.85
N TRP A 72 0.07 -9.02 4.03
CA TRP A 72 0.48 -9.82 5.19
C TRP A 72 0.07 -11.29 5.04
N MET A 73 -1.07 -11.60 4.42
CA MET A 73 -1.47 -12.99 4.16
C MET A 73 -0.53 -13.68 3.17
N TYR A 74 -0.10 -12.98 2.11
CA TYR A 74 0.89 -13.49 1.17
C TYR A 74 2.23 -13.72 1.87
N THR A 75 2.66 -12.79 2.73
CA THR A 75 3.89 -12.93 3.53
C THR A 75 3.78 -14.10 4.52
N ALA A 76 2.61 -14.32 5.13
CA ALA A 76 2.40 -15.47 6.00
C ALA A 76 2.43 -16.80 5.21
N TRP A 77 1.88 -16.82 4.00
CA TRP A 77 1.94 -17.99 3.12
C TRP A 77 3.37 -18.39 2.75
N THR A 78 4.31 -17.44 2.64
CA THR A 78 5.72 -17.79 2.41
C THR A 78 6.35 -18.57 3.57
N LEU A 79 5.84 -18.41 4.81
CA LEU A 79 6.29 -19.20 5.96
C LEU A 79 5.92 -20.68 5.84
N ASP A 80 4.78 -21.00 5.24
CA ASP A 80 4.41 -22.38 4.96
C ASP A 80 5.17 -22.92 3.75
N LYS A 81 5.43 -22.07 2.74
CA LYS A 81 6.33 -22.43 1.64
C LYS A 81 7.74 -22.78 2.09
N MET A 82 8.29 -22.08 3.09
CA MET A 82 9.58 -22.45 3.70
C MET A 82 9.58 -23.87 4.31
N LYS A 83 8.43 -24.37 4.78
CA LYS A 83 8.32 -25.73 5.32
C LYS A 83 8.13 -26.77 4.23
N LEU A 84 7.34 -26.43 3.21
CA LEU A 84 6.99 -27.34 2.10
C LEU A 84 8.12 -27.49 1.08
N ASP A 85 8.81 -26.40 0.80
CA ASP A 85 9.89 -26.30 -0.18
C ASP A 85 11.22 -25.99 0.54
N ALA A 86 11.54 -26.76 1.59
CA ALA A 86 12.61 -26.46 2.55
C ALA A 86 14.03 -26.39 1.98
N ASP A 87 14.26 -26.99 0.80
CA ASP A 87 15.55 -26.95 0.11
C ASP A 87 15.75 -25.67 -0.73
N ASP A 88 14.69 -24.89 -0.98
CA ASP A 88 14.77 -23.62 -1.71
C ASP A 88 14.88 -22.43 -0.73
N PRO A 89 16.07 -21.81 -0.59
CA PRO A 89 16.26 -20.68 0.33
C PRO A 89 15.46 -19.43 -0.07
N TYR A 90 14.95 -19.37 -1.30
CA TYR A 90 14.17 -18.25 -1.82
C TYR A 90 12.97 -17.91 -0.94
N TRP A 91 12.28 -18.89 -0.38
CA TRP A 91 11.08 -18.60 0.42
C TRP A 91 11.40 -17.86 1.71
N ALA A 92 12.51 -18.23 2.36
CA ALA A 92 13.00 -17.52 3.53
C ALA A 92 13.43 -16.09 3.15
N GLN A 93 14.17 -15.94 2.04
CA GLN A 93 14.62 -14.63 1.56
C GLN A 93 13.47 -13.73 1.12
N LEU A 94 12.43 -14.28 0.49
CA LEU A 94 11.23 -13.56 0.09
C LEU A 94 10.41 -13.12 1.30
N ASN A 95 10.26 -13.98 2.31
CA ASN A 95 9.63 -13.59 3.58
C ASN A 95 10.36 -12.38 4.19
N ASP A 96 11.69 -12.48 4.23
CA ASP A 96 12.57 -11.43 4.72
C ASP A 96 12.46 -10.11 3.94
N LEU A 97 12.29 -10.18 2.62
CA LEU A 97 12.07 -9.04 1.73
C LEU A 97 10.71 -8.38 1.99
N LEU A 98 9.66 -9.16 2.27
CA LEU A 98 8.29 -8.69 2.48
C LEU A 98 8.04 -8.12 3.87
N LEU A 99 8.75 -8.59 4.91
CA LEU A 99 8.53 -8.15 6.29
C LEU A 99 8.65 -6.62 6.50
N PRO A 100 9.62 -5.90 5.91
CA PRO A 100 9.67 -4.44 5.97
C PRO A 100 8.45 -3.76 5.35
N MET A 101 7.88 -4.32 4.29
CA MET A 101 6.64 -3.81 3.66
C MET A 101 5.44 -4.06 4.59
N VAL A 102 5.31 -5.28 5.12
CA VAL A 102 4.27 -5.62 6.09
C VAL A 102 4.32 -4.69 7.30
N LYS A 103 5.51 -4.43 7.85
CA LYS A 103 5.67 -3.57 9.02
C LYS A 103 5.57 -2.08 8.64
N GLY A 104 6.56 -1.57 7.93
CA GLY A 104 6.75 -0.15 7.68
C GLY A 104 5.59 0.45 6.89
N TYR A 105 5.31 -0.09 5.71
CA TYR A 105 4.27 0.45 4.84
C TYR A 105 2.86 0.31 5.43
N SER A 106 2.51 -0.85 6.00
CA SER A 106 1.18 -1.01 6.61
C SER A 106 0.97 -0.07 7.80
N SER A 107 2.01 0.17 8.61
CA SER A 107 1.89 1.06 9.77
C SER A 107 1.65 2.52 9.38
N GLU A 108 2.38 3.02 8.36
CA GLU A 108 2.18 4.39 7.86
C GLU A 108 0.80 4.53 7.20
N LYS A 109 0.44 3.59 6.31
CA LYS A 109 -0.86 3.65 5.61
C LYS A 109 -2.06 3.47 6.52
N ALA A 110 -1.95 2.63 7.56
CA ALA A 110 -3.02 2.53 8.54
C ALA A 110 -3.23 3.85 9.29
N TYR A 111 -2.15 4.48 9.76
CA TYR A 111 -2.25 5.76 10.47
C TYR A 111 -2.79 6.88 9.56
N GLU A 112 -2.28 6.99 8.33
CA GLU A 112 -2.75 7.95 7.32
C GLU A 112 -4.25 7.80 7.04
N LEU A 113 -4.69 6.57 6.72
CA LEU A 113 -6.05 6.33 6.25
C LEU A 113 -7.09 6.24 7.37
N LEU A 114 -6.69 6.07 8.63
CA LEU A 114 -7.58 6.27 9.76
C LEU A 114 -8.01 7.72 9.91
N ALA A 115 -7.20 8.69 9.46
CA ALA A 115 -7.64 10.08 9.38
C ALA A 115 -8.76 10.26 8.33
N GLU A 116 -8.68 9.56 7.19
CA GLU A 116 -9.77 9.51 6.20
C GLU A 116 -11.02 8.81 6.78
N SER A 117 -10.84 7.76 7.59
CA SER A 117 -11.96 7.15 8.34
C SER A 117 -12.62 8.17 9.27
N LEU A 118 -11.84 8.96 10.00
CA LEU A 118 -12.35 10.00 10.91
C LEU A 118 -13.08 11.09 10.15
N GLN A 119 -12.53 11.51 9.00
CA GLN A 119 -13.08 12.56 8.15
C GLN A 119 -14.51 12.23 7.68
N VAL A 120 -14.82 10.96 7.40
CA VAL A 120 -16.17 10.51 7.01
C VAL A 120 -17.21 10.78 8.10
N PHE A 121 -16.83 10.76 9.38
CA PHE A 121 -17.72 11.08 10.49
C PHE A 121 -18.00 12.59 10.63
N GLY A 122 -17.17 13.45 10.02
CA GLY A 122 -17.16 14.88 10.27
C GLY A 122 -16.85 15.18 11.73
N GLY A 123 -17.54 16.17 12.32
CA GLY A 123 -17.32 16.56 13.72
C GLY A 123 -17.52 15.43 14.73
N SER A 124 -18.40 14.45 14.44
CA SER A 124 -18.61 13.28 15.30
C SER A 124 -17.36 12.41 15.44
N GLY A 125 -16.50 12.38 14.40
CA GLY A 125 -15.28 11.59 14.41
C GLY A 125 -14.24 12.07 15.43
N PHE A 126 -14.36 13.33 15.88
CA PHE A 126 -13.49 13.92 16.88
C PHE A 126 -13.97 13.69 18.32
N THR A 127 -15.10 12.99 18.50
CA THR A 127 -15.64 12.64 19.81
C THR A 127 -15.17 11.25 20.24
N LYS A 128 -15.22 10.98 21.54
CA LYS A 128 -14.88 9.64 22.10
C LYS A 128 -16.04 8.65 22.04
N ASP A 129 -17.20 9.09 21.55
CA ASP A 129 -18.39 8.26 21.33
C ASP A 129 -18.19 7.27 20.16
N TYR A 130 -17.27 7.59 19.25
CA TYR A 130 -16.85 6.72 18.16
C TYR A 130 -15.39 6.29 18.33
N PRO A 131 -15.02 5.09 17.89
CA PRO A 131 -13.72 4.52 18.21
C PRO A 131 -12.56 5.06 17.34
N ILE A 132 -12.85 5.85 16.31
CA ILE A 132 -11.85 6.21 15.29
C ILE A 132 -10.71 7.07 15.87
N GLU A 133 -11.01 8.02 16.76
CA GLU A 133 -9.97 8.83 17.42
C GLU A 133 -9.00 7.95 18.23
N GLN A 134 -9.53 6.90 18.87
CA GLN A 134 -8.72 5.93 19.59
C GLN A 134 -7.87 5.11 18.63
N TYR A 135 -8.44 4.63 17.52
CA TYR A 135 -7.70 3.90 16.51
C TYR A 135 -6.51 4.71 15.96
N ILE A 136 -6.68 6.00 15.71
CA ILE A 136 -5.58 6.89 15.26
C ILE A 136 -4.48 6.96 16.33
N ARG A 137 -4.83 7.20 17.60
CA ARG A 137 -3.87 7.25 18.70
C ARG A 137 -3.11 5.93 18.86
N ASP A 138 -3.84 4.82 18.85
CA ASP A 138 -3.31 3.48 19.09
C ASP A 138 -2.51 2.95 17.88
N ALA A 139 -2.74 3.48 16.67
CA ALA A 139 -1.99 3.16 15.46
C ALA A 139 -0.67 3.94 15.34
N LYS A 140 -0.55 5.14 15.95
CA LYS A 140 0.66 5.96 15.76
C LYS A 140 1.95 5.26 16.21
N ILE A 141 1.86 4.49 17.30
CA ILE A 141 2.99 3.72 17.84
C ILE A 141 3.53 2.69 16.83
N ASP A 142 2.71 2.23 15.87
CA ASP A 142 3.10 1.21 14.91
C ASP A 142 4.21 1.67 13.96
N THR A 143 4.29 2.97 13.72
CA THR A 143 5.33 3.61 12.91
C THR A 143 6.68 3.75 13.66
N LEU A 144 6.70 3.48 14.97
CA LEU A 144 7.81 3.81 15.86
C LEU A 144 8.51 2.58 16.45
N TYR A 145 7.77 1.72 17.18
CA TYR A 145 8.38 0.55 17.82
C TYR A 145 8.77 -0.54 16.80
N GLU A 146 9.56 -1.53 17.21
CA GLU A 146 10.05 -2.61 16.33
C GLU A 146 10.75 -2.10 15.05
N GLY A 147 11.37 -0.91 15.15
CA GLY A 147 12.08 -0.20 14.10
C GLY A 147 11.20 0.80 13.35
N THR A 148 11.60 2.08 13.35
CA THR A 148 10.89 3.15 12.64
C THR A 148 10.79 2.88 11.14
N THR A 149 9.90 3.58 10.43
CA THR A 149 9.75 3.46 8.97
C THR A 149 11.07 3.63 8.23
N GLY A 150 11.89 4.62 8.62
CA GLY A 150 13.24 4.80 8.09
C GLY A 150 14.14 3.57 8.29
N ILE A 151 14.09 2.94 9.46
CA ILE A 151 14.85 1.71 9.74
C ILE A 151 14.33 0.53 8.91
N GLN A 152 13.01 0.40 8.70
CA GLN A 152 12.46 -0.64 7.81
C GLN A 152 12.89 -0.43 6.36
N ALA A 153 12.89 0.81 5.89
CA ALA A 153 13.27 1.16 4.54
C ALA A 153 14.77 0.91 4.29
N LEU A 154 15.63 1.30 5.23
CA LEU A 154 17.06 0.99 5.19
C LEU A 154 17.31 -0.53 5.24
N ASP A 155 16.57 -1.25 6.08
CA ASP A 155 16.63 -2.72 6.14
C ASP A 155 16.27 -3.36 4.80
N LEU A 156 15.14 -2.96 4.22
CA LEU A 156 14.67 -3.42 2.92
C LEU A 156 15.76 -3.24 1.85
N PHE A 157 16.27 -2.02 1.72
CA PHE A 157 17.27 -1.74 0.69
C PHE A 157 18.60 -2.42 0.99
N PHE A 158 19.24 -2.11 2.12
CA PHE A 158 20.63 -2.54 2.35
C PHE A 158 20.74 -4.04 2.66
N ARG A 159 19.84 -4.59 3.47
CA ARG A 159 19.96 -5.98 3.92
C ARG A 159 19.19 -6.95 3.03
N LYS A 160 18.02 -6.57 2.50
CA LYS A 160 17.16 -7.50 1.73
C LYS A 160 17.36 -7.41 0.22
N ILE A 161 17.83 -6.26 -0.30
CA ILE A 161 18.08 -6.08 -1.74
C ILE A 161 19.58 -6.04 -2.05
N ALA A 162 20.32 -5.06 -1.51
CA ALA A 162 21.70 -4.82 -1.90
C ALA A 162 22.65 -5.95 -1.48
N ARG A 163 22.56 -6.44 -0.23
CA ARG A 163 23.37 -7.57 0.26
C ARG A 163 23.12 -8.87 -0.54
N ASP A 164 21.89 -9.09 -0.98
CA ASP A 164 21.51 -10.24 -1.81
C ASP A 164 21.79 -10.01 -3.32
N GLN A 165 22.41 -8.88 -3.67
CA GLN A 165 22.68 -8.48 -5.06
C GLN A 165 21.41 -8.49 -5.93
N GLY A 166 20.26 -8.20 -5.33
CA GLY A 166 18.96 -8.14 -5.99
C GLY A 166 18.38 -9.48 -6.47
N LYS A 167 18.99 -10.63 -6.14
CA LYS A 167 18.54 -11.94 -6.65
C LYS A 167 17.09 -12.25 -6.28
N THR A 168 16.74 -12.09 -5.01
CA THR A 168 15.39 -12.39 -4.49
C THR A 168 14.34 -11.47 -5.12
N VAL A 169 14.59 -10.15 -5.14
CA VAL A 169 13.64 -9.19 -5.73
C VAL A 169 13.47 -9.39 -7.24
N THR A 170 14.53 -9.83 -7.93
CA THR A 170 14.47 -10.13 -9.37
C THR A 170 13.61 -11.36 -9.65
N ARG A 171 13.86 -12.48 -8.95
CA ARG A 171 13.03 -13.69 -9.05
C ARG A 171 11.57 -13.41 -8.68
N PHE A 172 11.33 -12.55 -7.69
CA PHE A 172 9.98 -12.16 -7.33
C PHE A 172 9.30 -11.29 -8.39
N ALA A 173 10.04 -10.34 -8.99
CA ALA A 173 9.56 -9.51 -10.09
C ALA A 173 9.20 -10.34 -11.34
N GLU A 174 9.90 -11.45 -11.59
CA GLU A 174 9.57 -12.39 -12.68
C GLU A 174 8.15 -12.97 -12.51
N ASN A 175 7.73 -13.31 -11.30
CA ASN A 175 6.37 -13.79 -11.04
C ASN A 175 5.31 -12.71 -11.36
N ILE A 176 5.58 -11.46 -10.99
CA ILE A 176 4.69 -10.32 -11.30
C ILE A 176 4.65 -10.10 -12.81
N LEU A 177 5.80 -10.19 -13.48
CA LEU A 177 5.90 -10.04 -14.93
C LEU A 177 5.19 -11.17 -15.68
N GLU A 178 5.24 -12.40 -15.18
CA GLU A 178 4.47 -13.53 -15.70
C GLU A 178 2.98 -13.25 -15.59
N TYR A 179 2.51 -12.76 -14.42
CA TYR A 179 1.12 -12.35 -14.25
C TYR A 179 0.72 -11.23 -15.23
N VAL A 180 1.54 -10.19 -15.38
CA VAL A 180 1.31 -9.08 -16.33
C VAL A 180 1.09 -9.60 -17.76
N LYS A 181 1.82 -10.65 -18.16
CA LYS A 181 1.71 -11.30 -19.47
C LYS A 181 0.54 -12.29 -19.58
N GLY A 182 0.04 -12.84 -18.48
CA GLY A 182 -0.71 -14.10 -18.44
C GLY A 182 -2.19 -14.05 -18.04
N GLY A 183 -2.83 -12.88 -17.95
CA GLY A 183 -4.24 -12.75 -17.51
C GLY A 183 -5.28 -12.55 -18.62
N SER A 184 -6.56 -12.44 -18.24
CA SER A 184 -7.69 -12.23 -19.16
C SER A 184 -7.71 -10.85 -19.83
N ASP A 185 -8.33 -10.71 -21.00
CA ASP A 185 -8.42 -9.41 -21.71
C ASP A 185 -9.13 -8.31 -20.90
N GLU A 186 -10.04 -8.67 -19.98
CA GLU A 186 -10.77 -7.71 -19.14
C GLU A 186 -9.86 -6.77 -18.34
N PHE A 187 -8.71 -7.26 -17.87
CA PHE A 187 -7.79 -6.51 -16.99
C PHE A 187 -6.48 -6.12 -17.70
N ALA A 188 -6.45 -6.15 -19.03
CA ALA A 188 -5.25 -5.87 -19.80
C ALA A 188 -4.65 -4.48 -19.53
N ALA A 189 -5.51 -3.45 -19.39
CA ALA A 189 -5.07 -2.08 -19.11
C ALA A 189 -4.47 -1.96 -17.69
N GLU A 190 -5.08 -2.61 -16.70
CA GLU A 190 -4.60 -2.61 -15.33
C GLU A 190 -3.28 -3.39 -15.20
N ARG A 191 -3.14 -4.53 -15.89
CA ARG A 191 -1.88 -5.28 -15.96
C ARG A 191 -0.77 -4.50 -16.65
N GLN A 192 -1.08 -3.76 -17.73
CA GLN A 192 -0.10 -2.89 -18.36
C GLN A 192 0.46 -1.85 -17.38
N ARG A 193 -0.42 -1.18 -16.63
CA ARG A 193 0.00 -0.20 -15.60
C ARG A 193 0.83 -0.84 -14.50
N LEU A 194 0.51 -2.07 -14.09
CA LEU A 194 1.34 -2.84 -13.17
C LEU A 194 2.74 -3.10 -13.73
N GLY A 195 2.85 -3.44 -15.01
CA GLY A 195 4.14 -3.60 -15.70
C GLY A 195 4.96 -2.31 -15.73
N GLU A 196 4.35 -1.17 -16.07
CA GLU A 196 4.98 0.15 -16.07
C GLU A 196 5.47 0.56 -14.66
N ALA A 197 4.68 0.27 -13.63
CA ALA A 197 5.07 0.51 -12.25
C ALA A 197 6.18 -0.44 -11.77
N LEU A 198 6.16 -1.70 -12.21
CA LEU A 198 7.22 -2.67 -11.95
C LEU A 198 8.56 -2.21 -12.54
N GLU A 199 8.55 -1.76 -13.79
CA GLU A 199 9.74 -1.17 -14.44
C GLU A 199 10.23 0.07 -13.68
N SER A 200 9.30 0.96 -13.29
CA SER A 200 9.63 2.16 -12.54
C SER A 200 10.29 1.86 -11.19
N VAL A 201 9.82 0.85 -10.45
CA VAL A 201 10.45 0.47 -9.17
C VAL A 201 11.79 -0.24 -9.38
N GLN A 202 11.96 -1.01 -10.47
CA GLN A 202 13.25 -1.58 -10.83
C GLN A 202 14.29 -0.49 -11.14
N ASN A 203 13.89 0.55 -11.88
CA ASN A 203 14.72 1.72 -12.14
C ASN A 203 15.08 2.48 -10.85
N HIS A 204 14.15 2.58 -9.90
CA HIS A 204 14.42 3.15 -8.57
C HIS A 204 15.50 2.35 -7.85
N ILE A 205 15.34 1.02 -7.76
CA ILE A 205 16.34 0.14 -7.13
C ILE A 205 17.71 0.30 -7.79
N GLY A 206 17.77 0.31 -9.12
CA GLY A 206 19.01 0.51 -9.88
C GLY A 206 19.69 1.84 -9.56
N GLY A 207 18.93 2.93 -9.48
CA GLY A 207 19.44 4.24 -9.07
C GLY A 207 20.07 4.22 -7.68
N LEU A 208 19.38 3.64 -6.69
CA LEU A 208 19.91 3.54 -5.33
C LEU A 208 21.16 2.66 -5.23
N VAL A 209 21.22 1.57 -6.01
CA VAL A 209 22.39 0.70 -6.10
C VAL A 209 23.58 1.46 -6.71
N ASN A 210 23.36 2.27 -7.74
CA ASN A 210 24.41 3.09 -8.35
C ASN A 210 25.01 4.07 -7.35
N HIS A 211 24.19 4.77 -6.55
CA HIS A 211 24.68 5.65 -5.48
C HIS A 211 25.43 4.88 -4.39
N ALA A 212 24.94 3.70 -4.00
CA ALA A 212 25.64 2.84 -3.03
C ALA A 212 27.01 2.38 -3.55
N ILE A 213 27.14 2.05 -4.84
CA ILE A 213 28.43 1.70 -5.46
C ILE A 213 29.34 2.93 -5.53
N ALA A 214 28.82 4.09 -5.95
CA ALA A 214 29.58 5.34 -5.99
C ALA A 214 30.15 5.71 -4.61
N SER A 215 29.43 5.35 -3.53
CA SER A 215 29.89 5.58 -2.15
C SER A 215 31.19 4.86 -1.76
N MET A 216 31.62 3.85 -2.53
CA MET A 216 32.91 3.20 -2.34
C MET A 216 34.09 4.11 -2.70
N GLN A 217 33.86 5.12 -3.55
CA GLN A 217 34.85 6.12 -3.94
C GLN A 217 34.58 7.46 -3.25
N GLU A 218 33.31 7.87 -3.17
CA GLU A 218 32.86 9.12 -2.55
C GLU A 218 31.83 8.82 -1.46
N PRO A 219 32.23 8.64 -0.19
CA PRO A 219 31.35 8.13 0.87
C PRO A 219 30.02 8.85 1.03
N THR A 220 29.94 10.15 0.71
CA THR A 220 28.74 10.98 0.80
C THR A 220 27.65 10.61 -0.21
N GLU A 221 27.98 9.92 -1.30
CA GLU A 221 26.98 9.43 -2.28
C GLU A 221 25.95 8.50 -1.63
N ILE A 222 26.30 7.83 -0.52
CA ILE A 222 25.39 6.95 0.20
C ILE A 222 24.16 7.69 0.75
N TYR A 223 24.27 9.00 0.98
CA TYR A 223 23.14 9.78 1.47
C TYR A 223 22.01 9.87 0.45
N LYS A 224 22.32 9.91 -0.85
CA LYS A 224 21.31 9.91 -1.91
C LYS A 224 20.47 8.64 -1.86
N THR A 225 21.11 7.50 -1.58
CA THR A 225 20.40 6.25 -1.27
C THR A 225 19.50 6.41 -0.05
N GLY A 226 20.04 6.89 1.07
CA GLY A 226 19.32 7.03 2.34
C GLY A 226 18.10 7.96 2.27
N LEU A 227 18.16 9.03 1.47
CA LEU A 227 17.08 9.98 1.27
C LEU A 227 15.85 9.37 0.57
N HIS A 228 16.05 8.30 -0.20
CA HIS A 228 15.02 7.71 -1.06
C HIS A 228 14.61 6.29 -0.68
N THR A 229 15.18 5.67 0.37
CA THR A 229 14.77 4.33 0.78
C THR A 229 13.31 4.25 1.22
N ASN A 230 12.76 5.30 1.85
CA ASN A 230 11.34 5.32 2.24
C ASN A 230 10.43 5.31 1.00
N ALA A 231 10.79 6.11 0.00
CA ALA A 231 10.06 6.16 -1.27
C ALA A 231 10.12 4.82 -2.00
N LEU A 232 11.26 4.12 -1.94
CA LEU A 232 11.38 2.75 -2.46
C LEU A 232 10.48 1.76 -1.69
N LEU A 233 10.46 1.83 -0.35
CA LEU A 233 9.59 0.99 0.48
C LEU A 233 8.12 1.13 0.10
N GLU A 234 7.65 2.38 -0.09
CA GLU A 234 6.29 2.64 -0.56
C GLU A 234 6.04 2.08 -1.96
N SER A 235 6.90 2.41 -2.93
CA SER A 235 6.75 1.97 -4.33
C SER A 235 6.70 0.45 -4.46
N LEU A 236 7.61 -0.26 -3.78
CA LEU A 236 7.64 -1.72 -3.85
C LEU A 236 6.39 -2.32 -3.20
N SER A 237 5.95 -1.78 -2.07
CA SER A 237 4.72 -2.24 -1.38
C SER A 237 3.48 -2.04 -2.26
N GLU A 238 3.36 -0.91 -2.94
CA GLU A 238 2.23 -0.62 -3.83
C GLU A 238 2.21 -1.53 -5.07
N VAL A 239 3.38 -1.82 -5.67
CA VAL A 239 3.48 -2.76 -6.79
C VAL A 239 3.01 -4.16 -6.37
N VAL A 240 3.46 -4.64 -5.20
CA VAL A 240 3.06 -5.95 -4.67
C VAL A 240 1.57 -5.99 -4.35
N ILE A 241 1.04 -4.95 -3.70
CA ILE A 241 -0.38 -4.88 -3.36
C ILE A 241 -1.25 -4.82 -4.62
N ALA A 242 -0.86 -4.04 -5.62
CA ALA A 242 -1.60 -3.94 -6.88
C ALA A 242 -1.66 -5.30 -7.59
N TRP A 243 -0.54 -6.03 -7.65
CA TRP A 243 -0.50 -7.39 -8.17
C TRP A 243 -1.49 -8.31 -7.45
N LEU A 244 -1.43 -8.37 -6.11
CA LEU A 244 -2.31 -9.24 -5.32
C LEU A 244 -3.79 -8.85 -5.46
N LEU A 245 -4.10 -7.54 -5.48
CA LEU A 245 -5.46 -7.06 -5.69
C LEU A 245 -6.00 -7.41 -7.09
N LEU A 246 -5.15 -7.35 -8.12
CA LEU A 246 -5.54 -7.72 -9.47
C LEU A 246 -5.77 -9.23 -9.61
N GLU A 247 -4.93 -10.08 -8.99
CA GLU A 247 -5.21 -11.52 -8.91
C GLU A 247 -6.55 -11.80 -8.23
N HIS A 248 -6.86 -11.10 -7.13
CA HIS A 248 -8.14 -11.22 -6.46
C HIS A 248 -9.31 -10.73 -7.32
N ALA A 249 -9.12 -9.66 -8.10
CA ALA A 249 -10.14 -9.11 -8.97
C ALA A 249 -10.45 -10.03 -10.16
N GLU A 250 -9.43 -10.66 -10.77
CA GLU A 250 -9.64 -11.64 -11.85
C GLU A 250 -10.42 -12.86 -11.34
N ARG A 251 -10.06 -13.38 -10.16
CA ARG A 251 -10.80 -14.49 -9.51
C ARG A 251 -12.23 -14.08 -9.15
N ALA A 252 -12.41 -12.87 -8.63
CA ALA A 252 -13.74 -12.33 -8.31
C ALA A 252 -14.59 -12.13 -9.57
N SER A 253 -14.00 -11.63 -10.67
CA SER A 253 -14.70 -11.45 -11.94
C SER A 253 -15.16 -12.78 -12.52
N ALA A 254 -14.31 -13.81 -12.48
CA ALA A 254 -14.69 -15.16 -12.90
C ALA A 254 -15.82 -15.73 -12.03
N ALA A 255 -15.76 -15.54 -10.71
CA ALA A 255 -16.77 -16.03 -9.77
C ALA A 255 -18.13 -15.32 -9.90
N LEU A 256 -18.19 -14.12 -10.49
CA LEU A 256 -19.45 -13.39 -10.67
C LEU A 256 -20.46 -14.12 -11.55
N ALA A 257 -20.02 -15.01 -12.45
CA ALA A 257 -20.91 -15.78 -13.32
C ALA A 257 -21.90 -16.66 -12.53
N ASP A 258 -21.44 -17.20 -11.40
CA ASP A 258 -22.19 -18.13 -10.55
C ASP A 258 -22.59 -17.53 -9.19
N ALA A 259 -22.25 -16.25 -8.95
CA ALA A 259 -22.48 -15.59 -7.68
C ALA A 259 -23.97 -15.29 -7.42
N SER A 260 -24.38 -15.35 -6.15
CA SER A 260 -25.73 -14.99 -5.72
C SER A 260 -25.72 -14.32 -4.35
N GLY A 261 -26.80 -13.63 -4.00
CA GLY A 261 -26.92 -12.96 -2.69
C GLY A 261 -25.78 -11.98 -2.42
N ASP A 262 -25.16 -12.11 -1.24
CA ASP A 262 -24.09 -11.21 -0.76
C ASP A 262 -22.75 -11.42 -1.49
N ASP A 263 -22.58 -12.52 -2.22
CA ASP A 263 -21.34 -12.78 -2.98
C ASP A 263 -21.20 -11.80 -4.17
N VAL A 264 -22.32 -11.42 -4.79
CA VAL A 264 -22.33 -10.49 -5.94
C VAL A 264 -21.70 -9.13 -5.57
N PRO A 265 -22.18 -8.39 -4.54
CA PRO A 265 -21.58 -7.12 -4.16
C PRO A 265 -20.16 -7.29 -3.60
N PHE A 266 -19.83 -8.43 -2.97
CA PHE A 266 -18.46 -8.71 -2.54
C PHE A 266 -17.50 -8.78 -3.73
N TYR A 267 -17.80 -9.58 -4.74
CA TYR A 267 -16.94 -9.73 -5.93
C TYR A 267 -16.88 -8.46 -6.78
N GLN A 268 -18.01 -7.75 -6.97
CA GLN A 268 -18.00 -6.43 -7.60
C GLN A 268 -17.10 -5.45 -6.83
N GLY A 269 -17.15 -5.49 -5.50
CA GLY A 269 -16.29 -4.70 -4.63
C GLY A 269 -14.80 -5.03 -4.81
N LYS A 270 -14.43 -6.31 -5.00
CA LYS A 270 -13.04 -6.73 -5.26
C LYS A 270 -12.50 -6.17 -6.56
N VAL A 271 -13.28 -6.26 -7.63
CA VAL A 271 -12.93 -5.67 -8.93
C VAL A 271 -12.76 -4.15 -8.80
N ALA A 272 -13.68 -3.48 -8.11
CA ALA A 272 -13.60 -2.04 -7.89
C ALA A 272 -12.38 -1.63 -7.06
N SER A 273 -12.05 -2.35 -5.97
CA SER A 273 -10.86 -2.10 -5.15
C SER A 273 -9.58 -2.13 -5.99
N ALA A 274 -9.42 -3.17 -6.83
CA ALA A 274 -8.21 -3.33 -7.64
C ALA A 274 -8.08 -2.23 -8.70
N ARG A 275 -9.16 -1.95 -9.44
CA ARG A 275 -9.17 -0.87 -10.44
C ARG A 275 -8.87 0.50 -9.82
N PHE A 276 -9.46 0.78 -8.65
CA PHE A 276 -9.18 2.02 -7.93
C PHE A 276 -7.72 2.08 -7.47
N PHE A 277 -7.20 1.02 -6.85
CA PHE A 277 -5.82 0.98 -6.36
C PHE A 277 -4.81 1.17 -7.48
N VAL A 278 -5.01 0.50 -8.62
CA VAL A 278 -4.18 0.66 -9.82
C VAL A 278 -4.21 2.09 -10.36
N ALA A 279 -5.38 2.73 -10.36
CA ALA A 279 -5.53 4.10 -10.85
C ALA A 279 -4.94 5.15 -9.90
N ASP A 280 -4.98 4.92 -8.58
CA ASP A 280 -4.53 5.87 -7.56
C ASP A 280 -3.06 5.68 -7.14
N ALA A 281 -2.65 4.44 -6.83
CA ALA A 281 -1.35 4.18 -6.22
C ALA A 281 -0.23 4.10 -7.26
N LEU A 282 -0.40 3.32 -8.33
CA LEU A 282 0.69 3.02 -9.26
C LEU A 282 1.32 4.23 -9.97
N PRO A 283 0.59 5.29 -10.36
CA PRO A 283 1.21 6.48 -10.95
C PRO A 283 2.24 7.15 -10.03
N LYS A 284 2.09 7.02 -8.71
CA LYS A 284 2.99 7.61 -7.71
C LYS A 284 4.37 6.93 -7.73
N VAL A 285 4.46 5.68 -8.17
CA VAL A 285 5.72 4.94 -8.29
C VAL A 285 6.68 5.67 -9.23
N ALA A 286 6.22 6.07 -10.42
CA ALA A 286 7.02 6.81 -11.38
C ALA A 286 7.48 8.17 -10.83
N ILE A 287 6.60 8.89 -10.12
CA ILE A 287 6.92 10.17 -9.48
C ILE A 287 8.06 10.00 -8.45
N ARG A 288 7.96 8.99 -7.57
CA ARG A 288 9.00 8.68 -6.58
C ARG A 288 10.32 8.28 -7.26
N THR A 289 10.26 7.49 -8.33
CA THR A 289 11.46 7.10 -9.09
C THR A 289 12.14 8.32 -9.73
N SER A 290 11.37 9.23 -10.35
CA SER A 290 11.93 10.46 -10.92
C SER A 290 12.56 11.36 -9.85
N ALA A 291 11.97 11.45 -8.67
CA ALA A 291 12.55 12.21 -7.55
C ALA A 291 13.89 11.60 -7.10
N ALA A 292 13.98 10.27 -6.98
CA ALA A 292 15.21 9.57 -6.61
C ALA A 292 16.32 9.77 -7.67
N GLN A 293 15.97 9.76 -8.95
CA GLN A 293 16.91 9.99 -10.05
C GLN A 293 17.43 11.44 -10.12
N ALA A 294 16.63 12.40 -9.64
CA ALA A 294 17.00 13.81 -9.60
C ALA A 294 17.77 14.21 -8.33
N GLU A 295 18.03 13.27 -7.41
CA GLU A 295 18.68 13.55 -6.14
C GLU A 295 20.12 14.02 -6.31
N THR A 296 20.44 15.19 -5.75
CA THR A 296 21.77 15.80 -5.85
C THR A 296 22.57 15.69 -4.55
N GLY A 297 21.93 15.34 -3.43
CA GLY A 297 22.53 15.29 -2.10
C GLY A 297 22.53 16.64 -1.37
N TRP A 298 22.03 17.71 -1.99
CA TRP A 298 22.12 19.09 -1.48
C TRP A 298 21.57 19.27 -0.06
N LEU A 299 20.55 18.48 0.32
CA LEU A 299 19.94 18.57 1.65
C LEU A 299 20.95 18.22 2.75
N MET A 300 21.91 17.35 2.44
CA MET A 300 22.95 16.93 3.38
C MET A 300 24.08 17.96 3.50
N ASP A 301 24.18 18.89 2.54
CA ASP A 301 25.13 20.00 2.57
C ASP A 301 24.54 21.23 3.30
N LEU A 302 23.23 21.22 3.58
CA LEU A 302 22.55 22.32 4.26
C LEU A 302 23.03 22.40 5.72
N PRO A 303 23.56 23.56 6.18
CA PRO A 303 23.98 23.69 7.57
C PRO A 303 22.81 23.52 8.54
N ASP A 304 23.04 22.82 9.67
CA ASP A 304 22.02 22.57 10.70
C ASP A 304 21.31 23.85 11.17
N ALA A 305 22.03 24.97 11.27
CA ALA A 305 21.48 26.25 11.70
C ALA A 305 20.48 26.88 10.72
N ALA A 306 20.31 26.31 9.53
CA ALA A 306 19.36 26.76 8.52
C ALA A 306 17.99 26.04 8.59
N PHE A 307 17.81 25.07 9.49
CA PHE A 307 16.53 24.45 9.83
C PHE A 307 15.84 25.18 10.99
#